data_AF-A0A6N9HBW2-F1
#
_entry.id   AF-A0A6N9HBW2-F1
#
_cell.length_a   1.000
_cell.length_b   1.000
_cell.length_c   1.000
_cell.angle_alpha   90.00
_cell.angle_beta   90.00
_cell.angle_gamma   90.00
#
_symmetry.space_group_name_H-M   'P 1'
#
loop_
_entity.id
_entity.type
_entity.pdbx_description
1 polymer ?
#
loop_
_entity_poly.entity_id
_entity_poly.type
_entity_poly.pdbx_seq_one_letter_code
_entity_poly.pdbx_strand_id
1 'polypeptide(L)'
;MQTLAVPELIDVPAPHRQRVLRHWRRMALALLAAGACLAGWQLARPLLAAQLAAAMTPAQEVRLGQGMLRELDIHTLQPSRLPLPQQQRLAGAFASLQAPHEGAPPHRLLFRSGHARAVAFALPSGDIIVDDALVQALPDDAAVLAVLAHELGHLQRRHMLKRLVQEALLPAAAGMVSGDMDWLVARSAALAPQLAWAQQAEVEADAYAADLLEHNGLALRSLQEAPQALHAQDGMHHPHLALHPLSGERLAQLRERAAR
;
A
#
# COMPACT_ATOMS: atom_id res chain seq x y z
N MET A 1 -42.31 -24.52 61.09
CA MET A 1 -41.86 -24.77 59.70
C MET A 1 -42.84 -24.05 58.78
N GLN A 2 -42.47 -22.89 58.24
CA GLN A 2 -43.24 -22.22 57.18
C GLN A 2 -42.42 -22.32 55.90
N THR A 3 -42.98 -23.05 54.94
CA THR A 3 -42.41 -23.33 53.64
C THR A 3 -42.44 -22.06 52.79
N LEU A 4 -41.29 -21.70 52.22
CA LEU A 4 -41.13 -20.58 51.28
C LEU A 4 -42.04 -20.78 50.05
N ALA A 5 -42.95 -19.85 49.81
CA ALA A 5 -43.65 -19.76 48.52
C ALA A 5 -42.73 -19.06 47.52
N VAL A 6 -42.27 -19.82 46.52
CA VAL A 6 -41.53 -19.29 45.37
C VAL A 6 -42.49 -18.40 44.57
N PRO A 7 -42.13 -17.14 44.24
CA PRO A 7 -43.00 -16.31 43.43
C PRO A 7 -43.13 -16.93 42.03
N GLU A 8 -44.37 -17.03 41.58
CA GLU A 8 -44.75 -17.52 40.26
C GLU A 8 -43.96 -16.77 39.19
N LEU A 9 -43.17 -17.50 38.39
CA LEU A 9 -42.45 -16.96 37.26
C LEU A 9 -43.47 -16.31 36.33
N ILE A 10 -43.33 -15.01 36.02
CA ILE A 10 -44.21 -14.28 35.10
C ILE A 10 -44.28 -15.07 33.77
N ASP A 11 -45.38 -15.78 33.55
CA ASP A 11 -45.59 -16.59 32.36
C ASP A 11 -46.01 -15.66 31.21
N VAL A 12 -45.05 -15.26 30.39
CA VAL A 12 -45.31 -14.40 29.23
C VAL A 12 -46.16 -15.20 28.24
N PRO A 13 -47.38 -14.75 27.89
CA PRO A 13 -48.30 -15.53 27.08
C PRO A 13 -47.65 -15.96 25.76
N ALA A 14 -47.78 -17.24 25.41
CA ALA A 14 -47.21 -17.87 24.21
C ALA A 14 -47.24 -17.04 22.90
N PRO A 15 -48.34 -16.32 22.54
CA PRO A 15 -48.36 -15.46 21.35
C PRO A 15 -47.39 -14.27 21.42
N HIS A 16 -47.11 -13.72 22.61
CA HIS A 16 -46.11 -12.67 22.81
C HIS A 16 -44.69 -13.22 22.61
N ARG A 17 -44.39 -14.39 23.16
CA ARG A 17 -43.10 -15.08 22.99
C ARG A 17 -42.81 -15.40 21.51
N GLN A 18 -43.81 -15.88 20.77
CA GLN A 18 -43.68 -16.18 19.34
C GLN A 18 -43.52 -14.93 18.46
N ARG A 19 -44.12 -13.80 18.82
CA ARG A 19 -43.90 -12.51 18.13
C ARG A 19 -42.48 -12.02 18.36
N VAL A 20 -42.03 -11.98 19.61
CA VAL A 20 -40.66 -11.55 19.96
C VAL A 20 -39.62 -12.43 19.25
N LEU A 21 -39.75 -13.76 19.30
CA LEU A 21 -38.86 -14.69 18.60
C LEU A 21 -38.84 -14.49 17.08
N ARG A 22 -39.98 -14.17 16.45
CA ARG A 22 -40.04 -13.85 15.01
C ARG A 22 -39.28 -12.55 14.67
N HIS A 23 -39.35 -11.52 15.52
CA HIS A 23 -38.60 -10.28 15.32
C HIS A 23 -37.09 -10.50 15.49
N TRP A 24 -36.66 -11.24 16.52
CA TRP A 24 -35.25 -11.59 16.70
C TRP A 24 -34.69 -12.44 15.56
N ARG A 25 -35.46 -13.40 15.03
CA ARG A 25 -35.07 -14.19 13.85
C ARG A 25 -34.91 -13.31 12.60
N ARG A 26 -35.86 -12.40 12.33
CA ARG A 26 -35.78 -11.46 11.21
C ARG A 26 -34.57 -10.53 11.33
N MET A 27 -34.30 -10.03 12.54
CA MET A 27 -33.14 -9.19 12.80
C MET A 27 -31.82 -9.96 12.62
N ALA A 28 -31.74 -11.19 13.12
CA ALA A 28 -30.57 -12.05 12.91
C ALA A 28 -30.34 -12.35 11.43
N LEU A 29 -31.39 -12.65 10.67
CA LEU A 29 -31.30 -12.87 9.22
C LEU A 29 -30.88 -11.59 8.47
N ALA A 30 -31.40 -10.42 8.86
CA ALA A 30 -31.00 -9.14 8.28
C ALA A 30 -29.52 -8.82 8.55
N LEU A 31 -29.04 -9.07 9.77
CA LEU A 31 -27.64 -8.90 10.14
C LEU A 31 -26.73 -9.88 9.38
N LEU A 32 -27.14 -11.14 9.23
CA LEU A 32 -26.42 -12.13 8.44
C LEU A 32 -26.36 -11.72 6.96
N ALA A 33 -27.48 -11.27 6.39
CA ALA A 33 -27.51 -10.78 5.01
C ALA A 33 -26.61 -9.55 4.84
N ALA A 34 -26.68 -8.58 5.75
CA ALA A 34 -25.81 -7.40 5.74
C ALA A 34 -24.32 -7.79 5.86
N GLY A 35 -24.00 -8.74 6.75
CA GLY A 35 -22.65 -9.28 6.90
C GLY A 35 -22.16 -10.00 5.64
N ALA A 36 -23.01 -10.80 5.01
CA ALA A 36 -22.69 -11.47 3.75
C ALA A 36 -22.48 -10.47 2.60
N CYS A 37 -23.32 -9.43 2.50
CA CYS A 37 -23.15 -8.36 1.53
C CYS A 37 -21.83 -7.59 1.77
N LEU A 38 -21.51 -7.26 3.01
CA LEU A 38 -20.26 -6.58 3.36
C LEU A 38 -19.05 -7.46 3.01
N ALA A 39 -19.08 -8.75 3.37
CA ALA A 39 -18.01 -9.68 3.02
C ALA A 39 -17.85 -9.81 1.49
N GLY A 40 -18.97 -9.94 0.77
CA GLY A 40 -18.97 -9.98 -0.69
C GLY A 40 -18.37 -8.71 -1.31
N TRP A 41 -18.73 -7.53 -0.80
CA TRP A 41 -18.12 -6.26 -1.23
C TRP A 41 -16.61 -6.23 -0.98
N GLN A 42 -16.16 -6.61 0.21
CA GLN A 42 -14.74 -6.59 0.56
C GLN A 42 -13.91 -7.53 -0.32
N LEU A 43 -14.47 -8.67 -0.72
CA LEU A 43 -13.84 -9.63 -1.64
C LEU A 43 -13.86 -9.15 -3.09
N ALA A 44 -14.95 -8.51 -3.54
CA ALA A 44 -15.08 -8.03 -4.92
C ALA A 44 -14.28 -6.76 -5.21
N ARG A 45 -14.12 -5.90 -4.20
CA ARG A 45 -13.48 -4.58 -4.32
C ARG A 45 -12.08 -4.59 -4.95
N PRO A 46 -11.11 -5.45 -4.56
CA PRO A 46 -9.79 -5.47 -5.21
C PRO A 46 -9.85 -5.89 -6.68
N LEU A 47 -10.74 -6.83 -7.03
CA LEU A 47 -10.93 -7.28 -8.42
C LEU A 47 -11.53 -6.17 -9.28
N LEU A 48 -12.55 -5.45 -8.78
CA LEU A 48 -13.12 -4.30 -9.47
C LEU A 48 -12.09 -3.18 -9.64
N ALA A 49 -11.29 -2.91 -8.61
CA ALA A 49 -10.25 -1.90 -8.68
C ALA A 49 -9.17 -2.25 -9.71
N ALA A 50 -8.75 -3.51 -9.78
CA ALA A 50 -7.81 -3.99 -10.78
C ALA A 50 -8.34 -3.84 -12.21
N GLN A 51 -9.63 -4.15 -12.44
CA GLN A 51 -10.26 -3.99 -13.76
C GLN A 51 -10.36 -2.52 -14.17
N LEU A 52 -10.79 -1.64 -13.26
CA LEU A 52 -10.86 -0.20 -13.54
C LEU A 52 -9.46 0.40 -13.77
N ALA A 53 -8.47 0.02 -12.97
CA ALA A 53 -7.09 0.43 -13.19
C ALA A 53 -6.58 -0.07 -14.56
N ALA A 54 -6.86 -1.31 -14.94
CA ALA A 54 -6.51 -1.84 -16.26
C ALA A 54 -7.16 -1.06 -17.43
N ALA A 55 -8.35 -0.52 -17.22
CA ALA A 55 -9.05 0.30 -18.21
C ALA A 55 -8.53 1.75 -18.29
N MET A 56 -7.74 2.22 -17.34
CA MET A 56 -7.13 3.55 -17.40
C MET A 56 -6.06 3.62 -18.48
N THR A 57 -6.06 4.73 -19.22
CA THR A 57 -5.05 5.04 -20.23
C THR A 57 -3.76 5.55 -19.58
N PRO A 58 -2.58 5.38 -20.21
CA PRO A 58 -1.33 5.93 -19.70
C PRO A 58 -1.39 7.44 -19.44
N ALA A 59 -2.11 8.19 -20.27
CA ALA A 59 -2.29 9.62 -20.09
C ALA A 59 -3.09 9.97 -18.82
N GLN A 60 -4.09 9.16 -18.44
CA GLN A 60 -4.84 9.35 -17.21
C GLN A 60 -3.98 9.06 -15.98
N GLU A 61 -3.17 8.00 -16.02
CA GLU A 61 -2.23 7.66 -14.94
C GLU A 61 -1.20 8.76 -14.72
N VAL A 62 -0.59 9.25 -15.80
CA VAL A 62 0.37 10.35 -15.74
C VAL A 62 -0.27 11.61 -15.17
N ARG A 63 -1.48 11.98 -15.62
CA ARG A 63 -2.19 13.14 -15.06
C ARG A 63 -2.48 13.00 -13.56
N LEU A 64 -2.94 11.82 -13.14
CA LEU A 64 -3.21 11.51 -11.73
C LEU A 64 -1.92 11.63 -10.91
N GLY A 65 -0.85 10.97 -11.32
CA GLY A 65 0.44 10.98 -10.60
C GLY A 65 1.08 12.37 -10.56
N GLN A 66 1.04 13.14 -11.65
CA GLN A 66 1.51 14.52 -11.65
C GLN A 66 0.67 15.44 -10.76
N GLY A 67 -0.64 15.22 -10.70
CA GLY A 67 -1.51 15.90 -9.74
C GLY A 67 -1.11 15.58 -8.31
N MET A 68 -0.91 14.30 -7.99
CA MET A 68 -0.47 13.87 -6.67
C MET A 68 0.88 14.48 -6.28
N LEU A 69 1.85 14.51 -7.20
CA LEU A 69 3.15 15.12 -6.95
C LEU A 69 3.01 16.61 -6.61
N ARG A 70 2.17 17.36 -7.34
CA ARG A 70 1.92 18.78 -7.04
C ARG A 70 1.33 18.97 -5.64
N GLU A 71 0.31 18.20 -5.28
CA GLU A 71 -0.30 18.27 -3.95
C GLU A 71 0.70 17.91 -2.85
N LEU A 72 1.52 16.88 -3.08
CA LEU A 72 2.58 16.50 -2.16
C LEU A 72 3.64 17.60 -2.03
N ASP A 73 4.10 18.22 -3.11
CA ASP A 73 5.06 19.33 -3.08
C ASP A 73 4.50 20.59 -2.39
N ILE A 74 3.18 20.84 -2.47
CA ILE A 74 2.54 21.97 -1.78
C ILE A 74 2.41 21.70 -0.27
N HIS A 75 2.03 20.48 0.12
CA HIS A 75 1.58 20.21 1.49
C HIS A 75 2.53 19.38 2.35
N THR A 76 3.43 18.61 1.76
CA THR A 76 4.18 17.55 2.46
C THR A 76 5.67 17.56 2.18
N LEU A 77 6.07 17.68 0.91
CA LEU A 77 7.43 17.51 0.45
C LEU A 77 8.15 18.86 0.39
N GLN A 78 9.44 18.83 0.68
CA GLN A 78 10.37 19.94 0.55
C GLN A 78 11.52 19.53 -0.38
N PRO A 79 12.27 20.50 -0.93
CA PRO A 79 13.49 20.21 -1.67
C PRO A 79 14.45 19.33 -0.85
N SER A 80 15.14 18.41 -1.51
CA SER A 80 16.16 17.56 -0.88
C SER A 80 17.30 18.41 -0.30
N ARG A 81 17.82 17.96 0.83
CA ARG A 81 19.01 18.47 1.51
C ARG A 81 20.21 17.53 1.37
N LEU A 82 20.06 16.38 0.67
CA LEU A 82 21.20 15.51 0.37
C LEU A 82 22.21 16.24 -0.52
N PRO A 83 23.51 16.05 -0.32
CA PRO A 83 24.53 16.59 -1.22
C PRO A 83 24.29 16.18 -2.67
N LEU A 84 24.39 17.13 -3.62
CA LEU A 84 24.21 16.86 -5.05
C LEU A 84 25.05 15.67 -5.57
N PRO A 85 26.33 15.49 -5.17
CA PRO A 85 27.10 14.33 -5.59
C PRO A 85 26.48 13.00 -5.14
N GLN A 86 25.83 12.96 -3.97
CA GLN A 86 25.16 11.75 -3.48
C GLN A 86 23.90 11.47 -4.29
N GLN A 87 23.08 12.49 -4.55
CA GLN A 87 21.89 12.36 -5.41
C GLN A 87 22.25 11.85 -6.80
N GLN A 88 23.30 12.41 -7.41
CA GLN A 88 23.77 12.02 -8.74
C GLN A 88 24.29 10.58 -8.78
N ARG A 89 25.04 10.14 -7.75
CA ARG A 89 25.51 8.76 -7.66
C ARG A 89 24.34 7.78 -7.58
N LEU A 90 23.40 8.00 -6.66
CA LEU A 90 22.23 7.13 -6.47
C LEU A 90 21.32 7.13 -7.71
N ALA A 91 21.03 8.31 -8.27
CA ALA A 91 20.23 8.41 -9.49
C ALA A 91 20.90 7.74 -10.69
N GLY A 92 22.22 7.93 -10.84
CA GLY A 92 22.99 7.30 -11.92
C GLY A 92 23.04 5.79 -11.78
N ALA A 93 23.27 5.27 -10.57
CA ALA A 93 23.26 3.84 -10.30
C ALA A 93 21.88 3.23 -10.56
N PHE A 94 20.81 3.87 -10.09
CA PHE A 94 19.44 3.40 -10.32
C PHE A 94 19.05 3.43 -11.80
N ALA A 95 19.35 4.53 -12.51
CA ALA A 95 19.09 4.66 -13.95
C ALA A 95 19.91 3.69 -14.82
N SER A 96 21.01 3.15 -14.30
CA SER A 96 21.83 2.16 -14.99
C SER A 96 21.27 0.73 -14.94
N LEU A 97 20.28 0.48 -14.06
CA LEU A 97 19.65 -0.83 -13.93
C LEU A 97 18.87 -1.19 -15.18
N GLN A 98 19.17 -2.36 -15.73
CA GLN A 98 18.49 -2.92 -16.90
C GLN A 98 17.35 -3.83 -16.44
N ALA A 99 16.16 -3.65 -16.99
CA ALA A 99 15.01 -4.45 -16.61
C ALA A 99 15.11 -5.87 -17.21
N PRO A 100 14.72 -6.92 -16.46
CA PRO A 100 14.97 -8.32 -16.84
C PRO A 100 14.11 -8.86 -17.99
N HIS A 101 12.88 -8.37 -18.17
CA HIS A 101 11.90 -8.97 -19.12
C HIS A 101 11.17 -7.94 -19.99
N GLU A 102 10.19 -7.22 -19.43
CA GLU A 102 9.23 -6.38 -20.19
C GLU A 102 9.69 -4.92 -20.34
N GLY A 103 10.96 -4.64 -20.08
CA GLY A 103 11.41 -3.28 -19.81
C GLY A 103 10.89 -2.77 -18.45
N ALA A 104 11.40 -1.62 -18.00
CA ALA A 104 10.82 -0.90 -16.87
C ALA A 104 9.85 0.16 -17.41
N PRO A 105 8.73 0.46 -16.70
CA PRO A 105 7.91 1.61 -17.03
C PRO A 105 8.78 2.88 -17.01
N PRO A 106 8.44 3.91 -17.81
CA PRO A 106 9.12 5.20 -17.73
C PRO A 106 9.09 5.71 -16.29
N HIS A 107 10.25 6.01 -15.73
CA HIS A 107 10.37 6.42 -14.34
C HIS A 107 11.46 7.45 -14.15
N ARG A 108 11.39 8.20 -13.06
CA ARG A 108 12.46 9.10 -12.60
C ARG A 108 12.53 9.13 -11.09
N LEU A 109 13.74 9.23 -10.57
CA LEU A 109 14.00 9.32 -9.15
C LEU A 109 13.95 10.79 -8.69
N LEU A 110 13.17 11.06 -7.65
CA LEU A 110 12.99 12.38 -7.04
C LEU A 110 13.39 12.35 -5.58
N PHE A 111 14.52 12.98 -5.25
CA PHE A 111 14.92 13.21 -3.86
C PHE A 111 14.09 14.33 -3.25
N ARG A 112 13.59 14.11 -2.04
CA ARG A 112 12.76 15.06 -1.29
C ARG A 112 13.10 15.00 0.19
N SER A 113 12.78 16.06 0.92
CA SER A 113 12.83 16.05 2.38
C SER A 113 11.43 16.31 2.96
N GLY A 114 11.13 15.78 4.14
CA GLY A 114 9.87 16.07 4.86
C GLY A 114 9.85 15.43 6.24
N HIS A 115 9.19 16.08 7.22
CA HIS A 115 9.48 16.13 8.68
C HIS A 115 9.71 14.84 9.52
N ALA A 116 9.78 13.65 8.92
CA ALA A 116 10.53 12.43 9.33
C ALA A 116 9.92 11.20 8.65
N ARG A 117 9.33 11.33 7.45
CA ARG A 117 8.53 10.24 6.88
C ARG A 117 9.36 9.06 6.42
N ALA A 118 10.70 9.16 6.33
CA ALA A 118 11.65 8.05 6.11
C ALA A 118 11.08 6.93 5.21
N VAL A 119 10.56 7.30 4.04
CA VAL A 119 9.84 6.42 3.11
C VAL A 119 10.30 6.66 1.68
N ALA A 120 10.13 5.64 0.84
CA ALA A 120 10.14 5.76 -0.60
C ALA A 120 8.78 5.26 -1.11
N PHE A 121 8.30 5.81 -2.22
CA PHE A 121 7.13 5.28 -2.90
C PHE A 121 7.07 5.73 -4.36
N ALA A 122 6.53 4.87 -5.22
CA ALA A 122 6.30 5.17 -6.63
C ALA A 122 4.88 5.70 -6.90
N LEU A 123 4.79 6.85 -7.57
CA LEU A 123 3.54 7.42 -8.05
C LEU A 123 3.12 6.81 -9.40
N PRO A 124 1.82 6.83 -9.76
CA PRO A 124 1.34 6.33 -11.06
C PRO A 124 1.96 7.03 -12.29
N SER A 125 2.54 8.22 -12.12
CA SER A 125 3.25 8.95 -13.18
C SER A 125 4.65 8.40 -13.50
N GLY A 126 5.15 7.44 -12.71
CA GLY A 126 6.54 6.98 -12.79
C GLY A 126 7.51 7.77 -11.92
N ASP A 127 7.01 8.76 -11.17
CA ASP A 127 7.81 9.48 -10.18
C ASP A 127 8.06 8.58 -8.97
N ILE A 128 9.31 8.18 -8.76
CA ILE A 128 9.73 7.46 -7.55
C ILE A 128 10.30 8.49 -6.59
N ILE A 129 9.59 8.72 -5.49
CA ILE A 129 10.00 9.67 -4.46
C ILE A 129 10.81 8.91 -3.42
N VAL A 130 11.97 9.44 -3.04
CA VAL A 130 12.78 8.94 -1.94
C VAL A 130 13.04 10.07 -0.94
N ASP A 131 12.66 9.85 0.32
CA ASP A 131 12.91 10.81 1.39
C ASP A 131 14.37 10.73 1.85
N ASP A 132 14.99 11.89 2.04
CA ASP A 132 16.39 12.00 2.48
C ASP A 132 16.65 11.23 3.78
N ALA A 133 15.67 11.18 4.71
CA ALA A 133 15.84 10.45 5.96
C ALA A 133 15.90 8.94 5.74
N LEU A 134 15.23 8.41 4.71
CA LEU A 134 15.37 6.99 4.35
C LEU A 134 16.78 6.70 3.83
N VAL A 135 17.31 7.57 2.97
CA VAL A 135 18.68 7.42 2.45
C VAL A 135 19.71 7.43 3.58
N GLN A 136 19.49 8.26 4.60
CA GLN A 136 20.36 8.33 5.79
C GLN A 136 20.16 7.17 6.77
N ALA A 137 18.97 6.57 6.81
CA ALA A 137 18.65 5.43 7.65
C ALA A 137 19.25 4.11 7.12
N LEU A 138 19.49 4.02 5.82
CA LEU A 138 20.03 2.82 5.17
C LEU A 138 21.57 2.79 5.25
N PRO A 139 22.17 1.58 5.37
CA PRO A 139 23.59 1.44 5.65
C PRO A 139 24.51 1.84 4.49
N ASP A 140 24.07 1.67 3.25
CA ASP A 140 24.86 1.95 2.05
C ASP A 140 23.98 2.17 0.80
N ASP A 141 24.61 2.57 -0.30
CA ASP A 141 23.96 2.80 -1.58
C ASP A 141 23.30 1.52 -2.14
N ALA A 142 23.80 0.32 -1.81
CA ALA A 142 23.21 -0.94 -2.26
C ALA A 142 21.88 -1.23 -1.56
N ALA A 143 21.76 -0.91 -0.27
CA ALA A 143 20.51 -0.96 0.46
C ALA A 143 19.49 0.06 -0.07
N VAL A 144 19.94 1.26 -0.45
CA VAL A 144 19.08 2.25 -1.13
C VAL A 144 18.58 1.72 -2.47
N LEU A 145 19.47 1.16 -3.30
CA LEU A 145 19.09 0.58 -4.59
C LEU A 145 18.12 -0.60 -4.44
N ALA A 146 18.25 -1.41 -3.39
CA ALA A 146 17.33 -2.50 -3.11
C ALA A 146 15.91 -2.00 -2.80
N VAL A 147 15.77 -0.94 -2.00
CA VAL A 147 14.49 -0.27 -1.76
C VAL A 147 13.93 0.32 -3.06
N LEU A 148 14.76 1.00 -3.86
CA LEU A 148 14.29 1.59 -5.11
C LEU A 148 13.87 0.53 -6.15
N ALA A 149 14.55 -0.61 -6.18
CA ALA A 149 14.15 -1.77 -6.99
C ALA A 149 12.79 -2.33 -6.55
N HIS A 150 12.54 -2.38 -5.24
CA HIS A 150 11.24 -2.73 -4.65
C HIS A 150 10.14 -1.76 -5.08
N GLU A 151 10.39 -0.45 -4.98
CA GLU A 151 9.44 0.58 -5.43
C GLU A 151 9.17 0.54 -6.93
N LEU A 152 10.20 0.23 -7.74
CA LEU A 152 10.01 -0.01 -9.17
C LEU A 152 9.13 -1.25 -9.43
N GLY A 153 9.20 -2.27 -8.57
CA GLY A 153 8.27 -3.41 -8.59
C GLY A 153 6.82 -3.00 -8.33
N HIS A 154 6.58 -2.13 -7.35
CA HIS A 154 5.24 -1.54 -7.13
C HIS A 154 4.74 -0.75 -8.34
N LEU A 155 5.63 0.02 -8.98
CA LEU A 155 5.30 0.77 -10.19
C LEU A 155 4.96 -0.17 -11.36
N GLN A 156 5.80 -1.17 -11.62
CA GLN A 156 5.61 -2.17 -12.68
C GLN A 156 4.26 -2.86 -12.54
N ARG A 157 3.89 -3.24 -11.32
CA ARG A 157 2.62 -3.94 -11.03
C ARG A 157 1.43 -2.99 -10.84
N ARG A 158 1.65 -1.68 -10.98
CA ARG A 158 0.64 -0.61 -10.81
C ARG A 158 -0.08 -0.70 -9.46
N HIS A 159 0.63 -1.09 -8.39
CA HIS A 159 0.05 -1.32 -7.06
C HIS A 159 -0.59 -0.05 -6.49
N MET A 160 0.08 1.10 -6.61
CA MET A 160 -0.49 2.38 -6.14
C MET A 160 -1.77 2.73 -6.87
N LEU A 161 -1.78 2.63 -8.21
CA LEU A 161 -2.98 2.91 -8.99
C LEU A 161 -4.15 2.02 -8.58
N LYS A 162 -3.94 0.71 -8.51
CA LYS A 162 -4.96 -0.25 -8.08
C LYS A 162 -5.47 0.10 -6.69
N ARG A 163 -4.59 0.47 -5.76
CA ARG A 163 -4.99 0.84 -4.40
C ARG A 163 -5.78 2.14 -4.35
N LEU A 164 -5.36 3.18 -5.08
CA LEU A 164 -6.08 4.45 -5.14
C LEU A 164 -7.47 4.27 -5.75
N VAL A 165 -7.58 3.50 -6.83
CA VAL A 165 -8.89 3.15 -7.42
C VAL A 165 -9.74 2.38 -6.40
N GLN A 166 -9.15 1.43 -5.67
CA GLN A 166 -9.85 0.68 -4.63
C GLN A 166 -10.38 1.57 -3.49
N GLU A 167 -9.58 2.53 -3.03
CA GLU A 167 -10.00 3.51 -2.00
C GLU A 167 -11.01 4.53 -2.55
N ALA A 168 -10.95 4.80 -3.86
CA ALA A 168 -11.92 5.63 -4.54
C ALA A 168 -13.26 4.92 -4.71
N LEU A 169 -13.33 3.60 -4.88
CA LEU A 169 -14.59 2.86 -5.15
C LEU A 169 -15.74 3.16 -4.17
N LEU A 170 -15.43 3.43 -2.89
CA LEU A 170 -16.43 3.79 -1.88
C LEU A 170 -16.97 5.24 -2.06
N PRO A 171 -16.12 6.28 -2.12
CA PRO A 171 -16.56 7.66 -2.39
C PRO A 171 -16.87 7.97 -3.88
N ALA A 172 -16.44 7.12 -4.83
CA ALA A 172 -16.54 7.35 -6.28
C ALA A 172 -17.98 7.35 -6.81
N ALA A 173 -18.93 6.77 -6.07
CA ALA A 173 -20.35 6.91 -6.36
C ALA A 173 -20.80 8.40 -6.41
N ALA A 174 -20.07 9.32 -5.77
CA ALA A 174 -20.38 10.74 -5.73
C ALA A 174 -19.68 11.58 -6.83
N GLY A 175 -18.56 11.12 -7.41
CA GLY A 175 -17.69 11.95 -8.26
C GLY A 175 -17.54 11.50 -9.72
N MET A 176 -17.85 10.25 -10.06
CA MET A 176 -17.60 9.71 -11.42
C MET A 176 -18.51 10.29 -12.52
N VAL A 177 -19.48 11.14 -12.19
CA VAL A 177 -20.38 11.77 -13.17
C VAL A 177 -19.83 13.11 -13.69
N SER A 178 -18.96 13.80 -12.95
CA SER A 178 -18.53 15.16 -13.32
C SER A 178 -17.25 15.22 -14.15
N GLY A 179 -16.45 14.14 -14.19
CA GLY A 179 -15.11 14.15 -14.81
C GLY A 179 -14.09 15.00 -14.05
N ASP A 180 -14.46 15.53 -12.87
CA ASP A 180 -13.59 16.32 -12.01
C ASP A 180 -12.73 15.40 -11.15
N MET A 181 -11.43 15.44 -11.42
CA MET A 181 -10.42 14.60 -10.78
C MET A 181 -9.68 15.32 -9.65
N ASP A 182 -9.94 16.62 -9.42
CA ASP A 182 -9.16 17.44 -8.48
C ASP A 182 -9.35 16.97 -7.04
N TRP A 183 -10.60 16.63 -6.67
CA TRP A 183 -10.88 16.02 -5.37
C TRP A 183 -10.18 14.67 -5.19
N LEU A 184 -10.11 13.86 -6.26
CA LEU A 184 -9.48 12.54 -6.21
C LEU A 184 -7.96 12.70 -6.11
N VAL A 185 -7.38 13.68 -6.80
CA VAL A 185 -5.97 14.02 -6.73
C VAL A 185 -5.57 14.42 -5.30
N ALA A 186 -6.27 15.39 -4.70
CA ALA A 186 -5.98 15.85 -3.35
C ALA A 186 -6.10 14.72 -2.32
N ARG A 187 -7.17 13.90 -2.42
CA ARG A 187 -7.35 12.75 -1.53
C ARG A 187 -6.30 11.66 -1.75
N SER A 188 -5.95 11.38 -3.00
CA SER A 188 -4.91 10.38 -3.32
C SER A 188 -3.55 10.80 -2.81
N ALA A 189 -3.19 12.08 -2.96
CA ALA A 189 -1.95 12.65 -2.44
C ALA A 189 -1.87 12.55 -0.91
N ALA A 190 -2.95 12.88 -0.21
CA ALA A 190 -3.01 12.78 1.24
C ALA A 190 -2.90 11.32 1.74
N LEU A 191 -3.53 10.38 1.02
CA LEU A 191 -3.56 8.96 1.40
C LEU A 191 -2.27 8.21 1.05
N ALA A 192 -1.68 8.47 -0.11
CA ALA A 192 -0.61 7.64 -0.68
C ALA A 192 0.52 7.29 0.31
N PRO A 193 1.11 8.26 1.03
CA PRO A 193 2.19 7.97 1.95
C PRO A 193 1.74 7.42 3.33
N GLN A 194 0.50 6.93 3.43
CA GLN A 194 -0.09 6.24 4.60
C GLN A 194 -0.66 4.85 4.23
N LEU A 195 -0.65 4.47 2.95
CA LEU A 195 -1.27 3.24 2.48
C LEU A 195 -0.32 2.06 2.68
N ALA A 196 -0.59 1.27 3.72
CA ALA A 196 0.07 -0.03 3.89
C ALA A 196 -0.32 -0.99 2.76
N TRP A 197 0.69 -1.69 2.23
CA TRP A 197 0.51 -2.62 1.13
C TRP A 197 -0.04 -3.97 1.60
N ALA A 198 -0.79 -4.61 0.70
CA ALA A 198 -1.23 -5.98 0.91
C ALA A 198 -0.03 -6.94 0.75
N GLN A 199 -0.02 -8.03 1.50
CA GLN A 199 1.08 -9.01 1.47
C GLN A 199 1.40 -9.52 0.05
N GLN A 200 0.38 -9.76 -0.77
CA GLN A 200 0.60 -10.20 -2.15
C GLN A 200 1.33 -9.13 -2.99
N ALA A 201 0.99 -7.85 -2.82
CA ALA A 201 1.65 -6.76 -3.52
C ALA A 201 3.13 -6.64 -3.12
N GLU A 202 3.43 -6.86 -1.84
CA GLU A 202 4.80 -6.90 -1.34
C GLU A 202 5.59 -8.08 -1.93
N VAL A 203 5.00 -9.27 -2.01
CA VAL A 203 5.65 -10.45 -2.62
C VAL A 203 5.94 -10.23 -4.11
N GLU A 204 5.00 -9.62 -4.84
CA GLU A 204 5.18 -9.29 -6.26
C GLU A 204 6.29 -8.23 -6.47
N ALA A 205 6.40 -7.26 -5.56
CA ALA A 205 7.45 -6.23 -5.58
C ALA A 205 8.82 -6.80 -5.20
N ASP A 206 8.90 -7.64 -4.15
CA ASP A 206 10.11 -8.36 -3.75
C ASP A 206 10.65 -9.23 -4.90
N ALA A 207 9.74 -9.95 -5.57
CA ALA A 207 10.11 -10.81 -6.70
C ALA A 207 10.70 -10.00 -7.85
N TYR A 208 10.06 -8.89 -8.23
CA TYR A 208 10.56 -8.01 -9.28
C TYR A 208 11.91 -7.39 -8.90
N ALA A 209 12.05 -6.92 -7.65
CA ALA A 209 13.29 -6.34 -7.16
C ALA A 209 14.43 -7.35 -7.20
N ALA A 210 14.16 -8.60 -6.82
CA ALA A 210 15.14 -9.67 -6.89
C ALA A 210 15.52 -10.01 -8.35
N ASP A 211 14.54 -10.11 -9.26
CA ASP A 211 14.81 -10.30 -10.70
C ASP A 211 15.71 -9.17 -11.24
N LEU A 212 15.40 -7.91 -10.88
CA LEU A 212 16.12 -6.73 -11.33
C LEU A 212 17.56 -6.71 -10.81
N LEU A 213 17.76 -6.97 -9.52
CA LEU A 213 19.10 -6.98 -8.93
C LEU A 213 19.94 -8.14 -9.48
N GLU A 214 19.39 -9.36 -9.57
CA GLU A 214 20.07 -10.52 -10.18
C GLU A 214 20.50 -10.23 -11.62
N HIS A 215 19.59 -9.67 -12.43
CA HIS A 215 19.87 -9.36 -13.83
C HIS A 215 21.01 -8.36 -14.01
N ASN A 216 21.21 -7.47 -13.03
CA ASN A 216 22.29 -6.49 -13.03
C ASN A 216 23.53 -6.94 -12.24
N GLY A 217 23.59 -8.21 -11.82
CA GLY A 217 24.73 -8.76 -11.07
C GLY A 217 24.88 -8.17 -9.66
N LEU A 218 23.81 -7.62 -9.10
CA LEU A 218 23.78 -7.01 -7.77
C LEU A 218 23.35 -8.05 -6.71
N ALA A 219 23.93 -7.93 -5.52
CA ALA A 219 23.68 -8.88 -4.45
C ALA A 219 22.27 -8.72 -3.86
N LEU A 220 21.54 -9.84 -3.75
CA LEU A 220 20.19 -9.87 -3.16
C LEU A 220 20.16 -9.68 -1.65
N ARG A 221 21.31 -9.79 -0.97
CA ARG A 221 21.42 -9.56 0.47
C ARG A 221 20.83 -8.21 0.88
N SER A 222 20.97 -7.18 0.03
CA SER A 222 20.47 -5.84 0.30
C SER A 222 18.94 -5.76 0.40
N LEU A 223 18.19 -6.66 -0.24
CA LEU A 223 16.73 -6.76 -0.09
C LEU A 223 16.31 -7.26 1.30
N GLN A 224 17.22 -7.93 2.02
CA GLN A 224 16.99 -8.40 3.38
C GLN A 224 17.54 -7.40 4.39
N GLU A 225 18.74 -6.88 4.13
CA GLU A 225 19.46 -5.99 5.04
C GLU A 225 18.81 -4.62 5.16
N ALA A 226 18.26 -4.08 4.07
CA ALA A 226 17.57 -2.79 4.10
C ALA A 226 16.38 -2.80 5.10
N PRO A 227 15.35 -3.66 4.97
CA PRO A 227 14.25 -3.67 5.93
C PRO A 227 14.68 -4.08 7.35
N GLN A 228 15.71 -4.92 7.49
CA GLN A 228 16.26 -5.26 8.81
C GLN A 228 16.96 -4.07 9.49
N ALA A 229 17.70 -3.25 8.74
CA ALA A 229 18.35 -2.04 9.25
C ALA A 229 17.30 -1.02 9.73
N LEU A 230 16.22 -0.84 8.96
CA LEU A 230 15.10 0.03 9.36
C LEU A 230 14.39 -0.52 10.61
N HIS A 231 14.21 -1.84 10.68
CA HIS A 231 13.61 -2.50 11.84
C HIS A 231 14.47 -2.36 13.10
N ALA A 232 15.81 -2.37 12.97
CA ALA A 232 16.71 -2.18 14.10
C ALA A 232 16.65 -0.77 14.69
N GLN A 233 16.27 0.24 13.90
CA GLN A 233 16.18 1.63 14.34
C GLN A 233 14.88 1.94 15.10
N ASP A 234 13.73 1.50 14.59
CA ASP A 234 12.42 1.86 15.16
C ASP A 234 11.36 0.72 15.09
N GLY A 235 11.82 -0.53 14.98
CA GLY A 235 10.95 -1.70 14.92
C GLY A 235 9.95 -1.64 13.78
N MET A 236 8.71 -2.11 14.03
CA MET A 236 7.61 -1.98 13.06
C MET A 236 7.00 -0.57 13.02
N HIS A 237 7.45 0.35 13.89
CA HIS A 237 7.01 1.73 13.89
C HIS A 237 7.76 2.59 12.87
N HIS A 238 8.88 2.10 12.33
CA HIS A 238 9.59 2.77 11.25
C HIS A 238 8.63 3.09 10.09
N PRO A 239 8.51 4.35 9.64
CA PRO A 239 7.51 4.76 8.65
C PRO A 239 7.50 3.91 7.37
N HIS A 240 8.67 3.57 6.84
CA HIS A 240 8.78 2.66 5.69
C HIS A 240 8.18 1.28 5.97
N LEU A 241 8.44 0.70 7.14
CA LEU A 241 7.96 -0.64 7.50
C LEU A 241 6.47 -0.64 7.86
N ALA A 242 5.92 0.51 8.28
CA ALA A 242 4.49 0.67 8.43
C ALA A 242 3.75 0.63 7.07
N LEU A 243 4.38 1.13 6.00
CA LEU A 243 3.86 1.03 4.63
C LEU A 243 4.14 -0.34 3.99
N HIS A 244 5.30 -0.91 4.29
CA HIS A 244 5.79 -2.20 3.78
C HIS A 244 5.99 -3.20 4.92
N PRO A 245 4.91 -3.78 5.49
CA PRO A 245 5.04 -4.71 6.60
C PRO A 245 5.96 -5.88 6.26
N LEU A 246 7.05 -6.00 7.01
CA LEU A 246 7.96 -7.13 6.89
C LEU A 246 7.32 -8.37 7.52
N SER A 247 7.21 -9.45 6.75
CA SER A 247 6.76 -10.75 7.25
C SER A 247 7.90 -11.76 7.24
N GLY A 248 7.84 -12.74 8.16
CA GLY A 248 8.81 -13.84 8.18
C GLY A 248 8.82 -14.66 6.89
N GLU A 249 7.67 -14.78 6.24
CA GLU A 249 7.52 -15.48 4.96
C GLU A 249 8.27 -14.77 3.82
N ARG A 250 8.11 -13.44 3.69
CA ARG A 250 8.84 -12.63 2.70
C ARG A 250 10.35 -12.75 2.88
N LEU A 251 10.80 -12.62 4.13
CA LEU A 251 12.22 -12.73 4.45
C LEU A 251 12.76 -14.13 4.16
N ALA A 252 11.97 -15.19 4.39
CA ALA A 252 12.35 -16.55 4.04
C ALA A 252 12.46 -16.75 2.52
N GLN A 253 11.53 -16.22 1.73
CA GLN A 253 11.56 -16.28 0.27
C GLN A 253 12.79 -15.56 -0.31
N LEU A 254 13.09 -14.36 0.20
CA LEU A 254 14.29 -13.61 -0.21
C LEU A 254 15.59 -14.35 0.15
N ARG A 255 15.63 -15.02 1.31
CA ARG A 255 16.77 -15.85 1.73
C ARG A 255 16.97 -17.06 0.85
N GLU A 256 15.90 -17.79 0.58
CA GLU A 256 15.94 -18.96 -0.31
C GLU A 256 16.43 -18.54 -1.69
N ARG A 257 15.92 -17.42 -2.19
CA ARG A 257 16.33 -16.88 -3.49
C ARG A 257 17.80 -16.47 -3.52
N ALA A 258 18.28 -15.78 -2.50
CA ALA A 258 19.68 -15.35 -2.39
C ALA A 258 20.68 -16.52 -2.19
N ALA A 259 20.21 -17.70 -1.81
CA ALA A 259 21.03 -18.89 -1.61
C ALA A 259 21.18 -19.77 -2.87
N ARG A 260 20.45 -19.46 -3.94
CA ARG A 260 20.54 -20.15 -5.23
C ARG A 260 21.67 -19.57 -6.09
#